data_AF-A0A9W7L3V1-F1
#
_entry.id   AF-A0A9W7L3V1-F1
#
_cell.length_a   1.000
_cell.length_b   1.000
_cell.length_c   1.000
_cell.angle_alpha   90.00
_cell.angle_beta   90.00
_cell.angle_gamma   90.00
#
_symmetry.space_group_name_H-M   'P 1'
#
loop_
_entity.id
_entity.type
_entity.pdbx_description
1 polymer ?
#
loop_
_entity_poly.entity_id
_entity_poly.type
_entity_poly.pdbx_seq_one_letter_code
_entity_poly.pdbx_strand_id
1 'polypeptide(L)'
;MIQVAYVGNSIQYFNDTPNVIKRVGSVEHRHSCCLRGGASLVSLKERGSNMKRVFKEGSDYGADTIEGLLGPGGGGEGAWDFVVMNDYTQAPARDDSRSATLDVLRNYYAPLISPLTVVVFLETFAYVEEGVNNSSDLGTFDEFQDALVDGYEVYRELMDELGIKCRIAKVGSAFRRVKSADEELWRKLYFSDKYHPSPLGTFLSSCVLHRTMFGSDAVLERAGEAFVEARHMSGGDIPDLQDMERVWEIAGSEGGGERRGKL
;
A
#
# COMPACT_ATOMS: atom_id res chain seq x y z
N MET A 1 -13.42 -14.10 -10.90
CA MET A 1 -13.08 -13.73 -9.52
C MET A 1 -11.90 -12.80 -9.59
N ILE A 2 -11.91 -11.68 -8.87
CA ILE A 2 -10.83 -10.69 -8.94
C ILE A 2 -9.54 -11.26 -8.35
N GLN A 3 -8.41 -10.99 -9.00
CA GLN A 3 -7.07 -11.40 -8.60
C GLN A 3 -6.19 -10.17 -8.35
N VAL A 4 -5.60 -10.08 -7.15
CA VAL A 4 -4.71 -8.98 -6.75
C VAL A 4 -3.32 -9.49 -6.37
N ALA A 5 -2.27 -9.01 -7.01
CA ALA A 5 -0.89 -9.25 -6.61
C ALA A 5 -0.36 -8.10 -5.76
N TYR A 6 0.30 -8.41 -4.64
CA TYR A 6 0.92 -7.41 -3.78
C TYR A 6 2.46 -7.52 -3.84
N VAL A 7 3.12 -6.43 -4.23
CA VAL A 7 4.58 -6.31 -4.34
C VAL A 7 5.05 -5.18 -3.44
N GLY A 8 6.02 -5.44 -2.57
CA GLY A 8 6.54 -4.40 -1.70
C GLY A 8 7.15 -4.90 -0.40
N ASN A 9 6.92 -4.15 0.67
CA ASN A 9 7.67 -4.33 1.91
C ASN A 9 6.76 -4.27 3.14
N SER A 10 7.37 -3.97 4.29
CA SER A 10 6.70 -3.95 5.59
C SER A 10 5.55 -2.95 5.66
N ILE A 11 5.51 -1.89 4.83
CA ILE A 11 4.35 -1.01 4.75
C ILE A 11 3.06 -1.79 4.44
N GLN A 12 3.15 -2.85 3.63
CA GLN A 12 1.99 -3.70 3.32
C GLN A 12 1.81 -4.85 4.31
N TYR A 13 2.87 -5.59 4.68
CA TYR A 13 2.69 -6.82 5.48
C TYR A 13 2.76 -6.64 7.00
N PHE A 14 3.18 -5.49 7.54
CA PHE A 14 3.40 -5.33 8.99
C PHE A 14 2.13 -5.65 9.81
N ASN A 15 0.97 -5.25 9.31
CA ASN A 15 -0.36 -5.62 9.82
C ASN A 15 -1.18 -6.39 8.75
N ASP A 16 -0.51 -7.10 7.83
CA ASP A 16 -1.12 -7.97 6.81
C ASP A 16 -2.24 -7.31 5.97
N THR A 17 -1.96 -6.12 5.43
CA THR A 17 -2.86 -5.32 4.59
C THR A 17 -3.59 -6.17 3.52
N PRO A 18 -2.94 -7.10 2.80
CA PRO A 18 -3.62 -7.97 1.82
C PRO A 18 -4.82 -8.75 2.41
N ASN A 19 -4.70 -9.25 3.63
CA ASN A 19 -5.79 -9.97 4.30
C ASN A 19 -6.80 -9.04 4.96
N VAL A 20 -6.37 -7.87 5.44
CA VAL A 20 -7.30 -6.85 5.96
C VAL A 20 -8.25 -6.37 4.84
N ILE A 21 -7.73 -6.06 3.64
CA ILE A 21 -8.53 -5.60 2.49
C ILE A 21 -9.65 -6.59 2.11
N LYS A 22 -9.40 -7.91 2.21
CA LYS A 22 -10.43 -8.94 1.92
C LYS A 22 -11.66 -8.84 2.82
N ARG A 23 -11.51 -8.32 4.03
CA ARG A 23 -12.58 -8.32 5.04
C ARG A 23 -13.20 -6.96 5.23
N VAL A 24 -12.42 -5.88 5.10
CA VAL A 24 -12.95 -4.50 5.06
C VAL A 24 -13.63 -4.19 3.73
N GLY A 25 -13.34 -4.94 2.67
CA GLY A 25 -13.89 -4.71 1.34
C GLY A 25 -15.29 -5.29 1.14
N SER A 26 -16.07 -4.66 0.26
CA SER A 26 -17.32 -5.22 -0.28
C SER A 26 -17.07 -6.22 -1.42
N VAL A 27 -15.82 -6.29 -1.91
CA VAL A 27 -15.45 -7.06 -3.10
C VAL A 27 -14.58 -8.25 -2.73
N GLU A 28 -15.11 -9.45 -2.96
CA GLU A 28 -14.36 -10.69 -2.83
C GLU A 28 -13.25 -10.79 -3.90
N HIS A 29 -12.04 -11.06 -3.44
CA HIS A 29 -10.88 -11.25 -4.30
C HIS A 29 -9.92 -12.29 -3.71
N ARG A 30 -9.14 -12.90 -4.60
CA ARG A 30 -7.96 -13.69 -4.24
C ARG A 30 -6.74 -12.81 -4.34
N HIS A 31 -5.73 -13.12 -3.53
CA HIS A 31 -4.45 -12.45 -3.62
C HIS A 31 -3.29 -13.44 -3.50
N SER A 32 -2.13 -12.98 -3.95
CA SER A 32 -0.81 -13.51 -3.63
C SER A 32 0.14 -12.34 -3.50
N CYS A 33 1.35 -12.57 -2.99
CA CYS A 33 2.28 -11.48 -2.73
C CYS A 33 3.74 -11.88 -2.93
N CYS A 34 4.61 -10.88 -3.08
CA CYS A 34 6.06 -11.01 -2.97
C CYS A 34 6.54 -9.82 -2.12
N LEU A 35 6.74 -10.08 -0.82
CA LEU A 35 6.93 -9.03 0.17
C LEU A 35 8.22 -9.23 0.96
N ARG A 36 8.96 -8.14 1.17
CA ARG A 36 10.22 -8.17 1.91
C ARG A 36 10.44 -6.93 2.77
N GLY A 37 10.69 -7.12 4.06
CA GLY A 37 10.98 -6.02 4.99
C GLY A 37 12.14 -5.14 4.54
N GLY A 38 11.94 -3.82 4.60
CA GLY A 38 12.94 -2.82 4.22
C GLY A 38 13.37 -2.86 2.74
N ALA A 39 12.60 -3.50 1.85
CA ALA A 39 12.95 -3.62 0.45
C ALA A 39 12.42 -2.45 -0.39
N SER A 40 13.23 -1.97 -1.33
CA SER A 40 12.76 -1.23 -2.51
C SER A 40 12.31 -2.19 -3.61
N LEU A 41 11.62 -1.67 -4.63
CA LEU A 41 11.28 -2.43 -5.85
C LEU A 41 12.54 -2.98 -6.54
N VAL A 42 13.64 -2.22 -6.50
CA VAL A 42 14.97 -2.64 -6.97
C VAL A 42 15.45 -3.86 -6.18
N SER A 43 15.45 -3.78 -4.86
CA SER A 43 15.99 -4.87 -4.03
C SER A 43 15.08 -6.10 -3.95
N LEU A 44 13.78 -5.95 -4.28
CA LEU A 44 12.82 -7.05 -4.40
C LEU A 44 13.10 -7.89 -5.65
N LYS A 45 13.39 -7.23 -6.79
CA LYS A 45 13.87 -7.91 -8.00
C LYS A 45 15.07 -8.81 -7.69
N GLU A 46 16.00 -8.32 -6.87
CA GLU A 46 17.24 -9.05 -6.56
C GLU A 46 17.08 -10.15 -5.51
N ARG A 47 16.23 -9.91 -4.50
CA ARG A 47 16.23 -10.72 -3.26
C ARG A 47 14.94 -11.48 -3.01
N GLY A 48 13.89 -11.21 -3.78
CA GLY A 48 12.59 -11.82 -3.63
C GLY A 48 11.94 -11.62 -2.25
N SER A 49 10.92 -12.41 -1.99
CA SER A 49 10.16 -12.41 -0.73
C SER A 49 10.99 -12.95 0.43
N ASN A 50 10.73 -12.45 1.65
CA ASN A 50 11.23 -13.08 2.88
C ASN A 50 10.12 -13.55 3.82
N MET A 51 8.88 -13.63 3.32
CA MET A 51 7.70 -13.93 4.14
C MET A 51 7.80 -15.26 4.90
N LYS A 52 8.34 -16.32 4.28
CA LYS A 52 8.57 -17.63 4.94
C LYS A 52 9.54 -17.57 6.14
N ARG A 53 10.43 -16.58 6.17
CA ARG A 53 11.36 -16.36 7.29
C ARG A 53 10.74 -15.50 8.38
N VAL A 54 9.88 -14.56 7.98
CA VAL A 54 9.26 -13.58 8.87
C VAL A 54 8.06 -14.16 9.60
N PHE A 55 7.22 -14.92 8.89
CA PHE A 55 6.06 -15.61 9.46
C PHE A 55 6.41 -17.09 9.68
N LYS A 56 6.39 -17.52 10.95
CA LYS A 56 6.76 -18.89 11.35
C LYS A 56 5.62 -19.90 11.19
N GLU A 57 4.38 -19.43 11.07
CA GLU A 57 3.17 -20.24 10.98
C GLU A 57 2.24 -19.68 9.90
N GLY A 58 1.60 -20.57 9.14
CA GLY A 58 0.73 -20.26 8.00
C GLY A 58 1.13 -21.00 6.72
N SER A 59 0.31 -20.87 5.67
CA SER A 59 0.56 -21.44 4.34
C SER A 59 0.52 -20.40 3.21
N ASP A 60 0.16 -19.16 3.51
CA ASP A 60 -0.06 -18.08 2.54
C ASP A 60 1.12 -17.10 2.49
N TYR A 61 2.31 -17.60 2.15
CA TYR A 61 3.53 -16.78 2.10
C TYR A 61 3.72 -16.03 0.78
N GLY A 62 2.81 -16.22 -0.18
CA GLY A 62 2.96 -15.73 -1.55
C GLY A 62 4.10 -16.40 -2.32
N ALA A 63 4.56 -15.74 -3.36
CA ALA A 63 5.65 -16.17 -4.23
C ALA A 63 7.03 -15.81 -3.65
N ASP A 64 8.04 -16.63 -3.98
CA ASP A 64 9.42 -16.38 -3.55
C ASP A 64 10.11 -15.28 -4.38
N THR A 65 9.71 -15.08 -5.65
CA THR A 65 10.28 -14.05 -6.55
C THR A 65 9.20 -13.26 -7.27
N ILE A 66 9.59 -12.14 -7.88
CA ILE A 66 8.68 -11.31 -8.69
C ILE A 66 8.26 -12.06 -9.96
N GLU A 67 9.15 -12.78 -10.63
CA GLU A 67 8.80 -13.61 -11.79
C GLU A 67 7.85 -14.75 -11.39
N GLY A 68 8.05 -15.33 -10.20
CA GLY A 68 7.15 -16.34 -9.66
C GLY A 68 5.76 -15.80 -9.30
N LEU A 69 5.61 -14.48 -9.15
CA LEU A 69 4.32 -13.82 -8.90
C LEU A 69 3.67 -13.29 -10.19
N LEU A 70 4.41 -12.53 -10.98
CA LEU A 70 3.91 -11.75 -12.11
C LEU A 70 4.16 -12.45 -13.45
N GLY A 71 5.17 -13.33 -13.52
CA GLY A 71 5.54 -14.03 -14.75
C GLY A 71 4.55 -15.13 -15.13
N PRO A 72 4.78 -15.80 -16.28
CA PRO A 72 3.91 -16.87 -16.77
C PRO A 72 3.75 -17.99 -15.72
N GLY A 73 2.52 -18.21 -15.28
CA GLY A 73 2.18 -19.22 -14.27
C GLY A 73 2.20 -18.74 -12.81
N GLY A 74 2.58 -17.48 -12.54
CA GLY A 74 2.69 -16.94 -11.18
C GLY A 74 1.38 -16.52 -10.49
N GLY A 75 0.26 -16.52 -11.23
CA GLY A 75 -1.01 -15.93 -10.77
C GLY A 75 -2.16 -16.88 -10.46
N GLY A 76 -2.04 -18.18 -10.72
CA GLY A 76 -3.19 -19.10 -10.63
C GLY A 76 -4.27 -18.80 -11.69
N GLU A 77 -4.54 -19.76 -12.57
CA GLU A 77 -5.65 -19.75 -13.56
C GLU A 77 -5.81 -18.50 -14.48
N GLY A 78 -4.94 -17.48 -14.45
CA GLY A 78 -5.06 -16.28 -15.29
C GLY A 78 -4.12 -15.12 -14.92
N ALA A 79 -4.28 -13.99 -15.62
CA ALA A 79 -3.57 -12.74 -15.32
C ALA A 79 -4.18 -12.02 -14.09
N TRP A 80 -3.38 -11.18 -13.43
CA TRP A 80 -3.83 -10.32 -12.33
C TRP A 80 -4.75 -9.20 -12.83
N ASP A 81 -5.82 -8.89 -12.11
CA ASP A 81 -6.62 -7.68 -12.37
C ASP A 81 -5.89 -6.44 -11.85
N PHE A 82 -5.28 -6.55 -10.67
CA PHE A 82 -4.50 -5.49 -10.03
C PHE A 82 -3.13 -5.99 -9.58
N VAL A 83 -2.13 -5.13 -9.73
CA VAL A 83 -0.83 -5.30 -9.06
C VAL A 83 -0.60 -4.08 -8.17
N VAL A 84 -0.71 -4.27 -6.87
CA VAL A 84 -0.47 -3.25 -5.85
C VAL A 84 1.02 -3.21 -5.52
N MET A 85 1.65 -2.06 -5.68
CA MET A 85 3.08 -1.89 -5.49
C MET A 85 3.38 -0.78 -4.48
N ASN A 86 4.25 -1.04 -3.51
CA ASN A 86 4.89 0.02 -2.72
C ASN A 86 6.41 -0.09 -2.83
N ASP A 87 7.07 1.06 -3.03
CA ASP A 87 8.54 1.11 -2.99
C ASP A 87 9.04 1.23 -1.54
N TYR A 88 10.36 1.22 -1.34
CA TYR A 88 10.94 1.65 -0.08
C TYR A 88 10.45 3.07 0.22
N THR A 89 9.94 3.33 1.42
CA THR A 89 9.16 4.55 1.70
C THR A 89 9.83 5.83 1.22
N GLN A 90 11.14 5.95 1.36
CA GLN A 90 11.88 7.17 1.00
C GLN A 90 12.33 7.20 -0.46
N ALA A 91 12.24 6.09 -1.19
CA ALA A 91 12.82 5.95 -2.53
C ALA A 91 12.21 6.91 -3.57
N PRO A 92 10.88 7.13 -3.62
CA PRO A 92 10.30 8.10 -4.54
C PRO A 92 10.72 9.55 -4.25
N ALA A 93 11.05 9.87 -2.99
CA ALA A 93 11.39 11.22 -2.57
C ALA A 93 12.84 11.64 -2.90
N ARG A 94 13.74 10.70 -3.24
CA ARG A 94 15.13 11.00 -3.58
C ARG A 94 15.45 10.68 -5.03
N ASP A 95 16.16 11.58 -5.71
CA ASP A 95 16.46 11.48 -7.14
C ASP A 95 17.18 10.19 -7.52
N ASP A 96 18.24 9.82 -6.78
CA ASP A 96 19.06 8.63 -7.09
C ASP A 96 18.25 7.34 -6.98
N SER A 97 17.51 7.17 -5.87
CA SER A 97 16.68 5.97 -5.67
C SER A 97 15.46 5.96 -6.60
N ARG A 98 14.84 7.12 -6.86
CA ARG A 98 13.73 7.24 -7.81
C ARG A 98 14.20 6.84 -9.21
N SER A 99 15.37 7.29 -9.63
CA SER A 99 15.97 6.92 -10.93
C SER A 99 16.25 5.43 -11.03
N ALA A 100 16.79 4.81 -9.97
CA ALA A 100 17.00 3.36 -9.94
C ALA A 100 15.69 2.57 -10.00
N THR A 101 14.64 3.04 -9.31
CA THR A 101 13.31 2.41 -9.39
C THR A 101 12.71 2.57 -10.79
N LEU A 102 12.82 3.73 -11.44
CA LEU A 102 12.34 3.94 -12.81
C LEU A 102 13.00 2.97 -13.80
N ASP A 103 14.30 2.75 -13.68
CA ASP A 103 15.02 1.78 -14.51
C ASP A 103 14.46 0.36 -14.34
N VAL A 104 14.27 -0.07 -13.10
CA VAL A 104 13.75 -1.41 -12.80
C VAL A 104 12.26 -1.55 -13.17
N LEU A 105 11.45 -0.51 -12.98
CA LEU A 105 10.05 -0.51 -13.43
C LEU A 105 9.97 -0.73 -14.94
N ARG A 106 10.77 0.02 -15.73
CA ARG A 106 10.79 -0.06 -17.19
C ARG A 106 11.34 -1.38 -17.70
N ASN A 107 12.50 -1.80 -17.18
CA ASN A 107 13.27 -2.88 -17.78
C ASN A 107 12.95 -4.27 -17.21
N TYR A 108 12.26 -4.33 -16.07
CA TYR A 108 12.00 -5.60 -15.38
C TYR A 108 10.53 -5.82 -15.01
N TYR A 109 9.86 -4.86 -14.37
CA TYR A 109 8.45 -5.05 -13.99
C TYR A 109 7.51 -4.95 -15.20
N ALA A 110 7.66 -3.93 -16.04
CA ALA A 110 6.76 -3.70 -17.18
C ALA A 110 6.65 -4.91 -18.13
N PRO A 111 7.75 -5.62 -18.50
CA PRO A 111 7.64 -6.84 -19.31
C PRO A 111 6.88 -8.00 -18.67
N LEU A 112 6.74 -8.02 -17.33
CA LEU A 112 6.02 -9.06 -16.59
C LEU A 112 4.53 -8.73 -16.39
N ILE A 113 4.12 -7.47 -16.60
CA ILE A 113 2.75 -7.03 -16.34
C ILE A 113 1.90 -7.27 -17.60
N SER A 114 0.79 -7.97 -17.41
CA SER A 114 -0.18 -8.17 -18.49
C SER A 114 -0.81 -6.83 -18.92
N PRO A 115 -1.06 -6.59 -20.21
CA PRO A 115 -1.76 -5.39 -20.69
C PRO A 115 -3.18 -5.20 -20.12
N LEU A 116 -3.77 -6.26 -19.56
CA LEU A 116 -5.09 -6.22 -18.92
C LEU A 116 -5.03 -5.81 -17.44
N THR A 117 -3.86 -5.89 -16.83
CA THR A 117 -3.63 -5.58 -15.42
C THR A 117 -3.58 -4.07 -15.20
N VAL A 118 -4.16 -3.61 -14.09
CA VAL A 118 -4.00 -2.24 -13.60
C VAL A 118 -2.95 -2.22 -12.48
N VAL A 119 -1.87 -1.47 -12.67
CA VAL A 119 -0.90 -1.20 -11.61
C VAL A 119 -1.50 -0.19 -10.64
N VAL A 120 -1.38 -0.46 -9.35
CA VAL A 120 -1.80 0.46 -8.28
C VAL A 120 -0.60 0.75 -7.41
N PHE A 121 -0.01 1.94 -7.55
CA PHE A 121 1.03 2.38 -6.63
C PHE A 121 0.39 2.79 -5.30
N LEU A 122 0.86 2.21 -4.21
CA LEU A 122 0.56 2.65 -2.85
C LEU A 122 1.48 3.82 -2.53
N GLU A 123 0.96 5.04 -2.61
CA GLU A 123 1.66 6.25 -2.19
C GLU A 123 1.96 6.16 -0.70
N THR A 124 3.22 5.94 -0.33
CA THR A 124 3.65 5.84 1.06
C THR A 124 3.50 7.18 1.79
N PHE A 125 3.58 7.13 3.13
CA PHE A 125 3.43 8.29 4.00
C PHE A 125 4.77 8.73 4.60
N ALA A 126 4.94 10.05 4.78
CA ALA A 126 6.05 10.61 5.54
C ALA A 126 6.05 10.16 7.01
N TYR A 127 7.19 10.25 7.67
CA TYR A 127 7.38 9.79 9.06
C TYR A 127 6.94 10.84 10.08
N VAL A 128 6.67 10.40 11.32
CA VAL A 128 6.17 11.30 12.37
C VAL A 128 7.18 12.39 12.73
N GLU A 129 8.48 12.04 12.72
CA GLU A 129 9.57 12.89 13.19
C GLU A 129 10.70 12.93 12.14
N GLU A 130 11.35 14.08 12.01
CA GLU A 130 12.51 14.27 11.14
C GLU A 130 13.67 13.37 11.56
N GLY A 131 14.45 12.87 10.59
CA GLY A 131 15.62 12.05 10.87
C GLY A 131 15.33 10.59 11.22
N VAL A 132 14.08 10.23 11.53
CA VAL A 132 13.67 8.82 11.71
C VAL A 132 14.05 8.01 10.48
N ASN A 133 14.68 6.86 10.70
CA ASN A 133 15.07 5.96 9.62
C ASN A 133 15.96 6.64 8.54
N ASN A 134 16.87 7.53 8.97
CA ASN A 134 17.81 8.27 8.13
C ASN A 134 17.11 9.20 7.09
N SER A 135 16.10 9.94 7.54
CA SER A 135 15.31 10.86 6.70
C SER A 135 15.61 12.34 6.95
N SER A 136 16.73 12.68 7.59
CA SER A 136 17.05 14.07 7.97
C SER A 136 17.21 15.00 6.76
N ASP A 137 17.50 14.45 5.59
CA ASP A 137 17.62 15.16 4.31
C ASP A 137 16.26 15.43 3.63
N LEU A 138 15.17 14.81 4.10
CA LEU A 138 13.85 14.91 3.48
C LEU A 138 12.97 16.03 4.07
N GLY A 139 13.51 16.78 5.04
CA GLY A 139 12.86 17.93 5.64
C GLY A 139 11.70 17.58 6.57
N THR A 140 10.78 18.53 6.71
CA THR A 140 9.56 18.40 7.51
C THR A 140 8.63 17.32 6.96
N PHE A 141 7.61 16.94 7.75
CA PHE A 141 6.57 16.00 7.29
C PHE A 141 5.96 16.41 5.94
N ASP A 142 5.64 17.70 5.76
CA ASP A 142 4.96 18.17 4.56
C ASP A 142 5.92 18.18 3.36
N GLU A 143 7.16 18.63 3.52
CA GLU A 143 8.20 18.57 2.47
C GLU A 143 8.47 17.13 2.04
N PHE A 144 8.64 16.21 2.99
CA PHE A 144 8.85 14.79 2.67
C PHE A 144 7.63 14.22 1.94
N GLN A 145 6.41 14.51 2.42
CA GLN A 145 5.21 13.99 1.79
C GLN A 145 4.98 14.60 0.39
N ASP A 146 5.39 15.85 0.12
CA ASP A 146 5.31 16.47 -1.21
C ASP A 146 6.28 15.77 -2.17
N ALA A 147 7.52 15.52 -1.72
CA ALA A 147 8.49 14.77 -2.50
C ALA A 147 8.03 13.33 -2.80
N LEU A 148 7.25 12.71 -1.90
CA LEU A 148 6.63 11.41 -2.17
C LEU A 148 5.54 11.49 -3.22
N VAL A 149 4.64 12.47 -3.12
CA VAL A 149 3.57 12.69 -4.11
C VAL A 149 4.18 12.89 -5.51
N ASP A 150 5.15 13.78 -5.63
CA ASP A 150 5.85 14.03 -6.90
C ASP A 150 6.54 12.76 -7.41
N GLY A 151 7.21 12.01 -6.54
CA GLY A 151 7.89 10.77 -6.92
C GLY A 151 6.94 9.68 -7.46
N TYR A 152 5.76 9.53 -6.86
CA TYR A 152 4.77 8.56 -7.33
C TYR A 152 4.06 9.02 -8.62
N GLU A 153 3.88 10.33 -8.82
CA GLU A 153 3.39 10.86 -10.11
C GLU A 153 4.40 10.56 -11.24
N VAL A 154 5.69 10.71 -10.99
CA VAL A 154 6.74 10.33 -11.95
C VAL A 154 6.70 8.82 -12.26
N TYR A 155 6.43 7.95 -11.28
CA TYR A 155 6.22 6.52 -11.54
C TYR A 155 4.96 6.25 -12.39
N ARG A 156 3.87 6.98 -12.17
CA ARG A 156 2.65 6.87 -12.99
C ARG A 156 2.89 7.33 -14.42
N GLU A 157 3.59 8.45 -14.62
CA GLU A 157 3.95 8.95 -15.95
C GLU A 157 4.76 7.92 -16.74
N LEU A 158 5.72 7.24 -16.11
CA LEU A 158 6.43 6.12 -16.72
C LEU A 158 5.48 4.99 -17.17
N MET A 159 4.48 4.64 -16.35
CA MET A 159 3.53 3.59 -16.73
C MET A 159 2.67 4.02 -17.93
N ASP A 160 2.26 5.29 -17.98
CA ASP A 160 1.52 5.85 -19.12
C ASP A 160 2.37 5.85 -20.40
N GLU A 161 3.65 6.23 -20.32
CA GLU A 161 4.60 6.13 -21.44
C GLU A 161 4.73 4.70 -21.98
N LEU A 162 4.66 3.71 -21.10
CA LEU A 162 4.75 2.29 -21.43
C LEU A 162 3.40 1.68 -21.85
N GLY A 163 2.32 2.46 -21.84
CA GLY A 163 0.96 1.98 -22.17
C GLY A 163 0.36 1.04 -21.11
N ILE A 164 0.87 1.07 -19.88
CA ILE A 164 0.40 0.26 -18.76
C ILE A 164 -0.60 1.08 -17.94
N LYS A 165 -1.81 0.55 -17.74
CA LYS A 165 -2.83 1.21 -16.93
C LYS A 165 -2.33 1.34 -15.49
N CYS A 166 -2.32 2.56 -14.97
CA CYS A 166 -1.84 2.84 -13.63
C CYS A 166 -2.81 3.71 -12.83
N ARG A 167 -2.83 3.52 -11.51
CA ARG A 167 -3.50 4.37 -10.52
C ARG A 167 -2.56 4.57 -9.33
N ILE A 168 -2.74 5.68 -8.62
CA ILE A 168 -2.08 5.93 -7.34
C ILE A 168 -3.13 5.87 -6.23
N ALA A 169 -2.94 4.94 -5.29
CA ALA A 169 -3.67 4.92 -4.03
C ALA A 169 -3.01 5.91 -3.08
N LYS A 170 -3.64 7.08 -2.94
CA LYS A 170 -3.12 8.27 -2.20
C LYS A 170 -3.14 8.10 -0.68
N VAL A 171 -2.45 7.07 -0.16
CA VAL A 171 -2.41 6.76 1.28
C VAL A 171 -1.64 7.83 2.05
N GLY A 172 -0.47 8.25 1.56
CA GLY A 172 0.31 9.36 2.14
C GLY A 172 -0.49 10.65 2.29
N SER A 173 -1.20 11.04 1.23
CA SER A 173 -2.09 12.19 1.22
C SER A 173 -3.29 12.03 2.16
N ALA A 174 -3.78 10.80 2.37
CA ALA A 174 -4.79 10.52 3.39
C ALA A 174 -4.24 10.74 4.82
N PHE A 175 -3.02 10.28 5.09
CA PHE A 175 -2.35 10.53 6.38
C PHE A 175 -2.13 12.03 6.61
N ARG A 176 -1.68 12.77 5.59
CA ARG A 176 -1.55 14.24 5.65
C ARG A 176 -2.88 14.91 6.00
N ARG A 177 -3.99 14.49 5.38
CA ARG A 177 -5.33 15.06 5.70
C ARG A 177 -5.73 14.81 7.15
N VAL A 178 -5.47 13.61 7.68
CA VAL A 178 -5.70 13.34 9.11
C VAL A 178 -4.80 14.25 9.95
N LYS A 179 -3.52 14.42 9.62
CA LYS A 179 -2.60 15.32 10.34
C LYS A 179 -3.12 16.76 10.40
N SER A 180 -3.62 17.28 9.28
CA SER A 180 -4.13 18.64 9.19
C SER A 180 -5.43 18.85 9.98
N ALA A 181 -6.25 17.81 10.12
CA ALA A 181 -7.53 17.90 10.81
C ALA A 181 -7.45 17.54 12.31
N ASP A 182 -6.63 16.54 12.65
CA ASP A 182 -6.47 16.01 14.01
C ASP A 182 -5.07 15.37 14.15
N GLU A 183 -4.12 16.13 14.70
CA GLU A 183 -2.74 15.67 14.90
C GLU A 183 -2.65 14.50 15.91
N GLU A 184 -3.52 14.45 16.92
CA GLU A 184 -3.52 13.36 17.91
C GLU A 184 -3.93 12.05 17.26
N LEU A 185 -5.02 12.08 16.47
CA LEU A 185 -5.49 10.93 15.71
C LEU A 185 -4.47 10.52 14.62
N TRP A 186 -3.81 11.49 13.98
CA TRP A 186 -2.73 11.20 13.03
C TRP A 186 -1.58 10.44 13.67
N ARG A 187 -1.15 10.81 14.89
CA ARG A 187 -0.10 10.08 15.62
C ARG A 187 -0.50 8.64 15.90
N LYS A 188 -1.79 8.33 16.09
CA LYS A 188 -2.30 6.96 16.24
C LYS A 188 -2.22 6.14 14.95
N LEU A 189 -2.02 6.73 13.78
CA LEU A 189 -1.83 6.01 12.51
C LEU A 189 -0.47 5.30 12.42
N TYR A 190 0.47 5.64 13.29
CA TYR A 190 1.83 5.10 13.28
C TYR A 190 2.05 4.12 14.42
N PHE A 191 2.87 3.11 14.14
CA PHE A 191 3.40 2.22 15.16
C PHE A 191 4.41 2.97 16.06
N SER A 192 4.84 2.33 17.16
CA SER A 192 5.73 2.95 18.13
C SER A 192 7.08 3.42 17.55
N ASP A 193 7.50 2.81 16.43
CA ASP A 193 8.72 3.18 15.72
C ASP A 193 8.62 4.42 14.85
N LYS A 194 7.44 5.04 14.77
CA LYS A 194 7.19 6.34 14.11
C LYS A 194 7.27 6.33 12.58
N TYR A 195 7.33 5.15 11.95
CA TYR A 195 7.31 5.06 10.48
C TYR A 195 6.54 3.87 9.90
N HIS A 196 6.34 2.78 10.65
CA HIS A 196 5.39 1.75 10.23
C HIS A 196 3.96 2.18 10.54
N PRO A 197 2.96 1.68 9.77
CA PRO A 197 1.57 1.92 10.10
C PRO A 197 1.20 1.13 11.37
N SER A 198 0.38 1.74 12.23
CA SER A 198 -0.37 1.00 13.26
C SER A 198 -1.52 0.21 12.61
N PRO A 199 -2.25 -0.63 13.35
CA PRO A 199 -3.50 -1.22 12.85
C PRO A 199 -4.49 -0.18 12.31
N LEU A 200 -4.63 0.99 12.96
CA LEU A 200 -5.46 2.09 12.46
C LEU A 200 -4.90 2.69 11.16
N GLY A 201 -3.58 2.85 11.05
CA GLY A 201 -2.92 3.27 9.80
C GLY A 201 -3.13 2.27 8.65
N THR A 202 -3.07 0.97 8.94
CA THR A 202 -3.35 -0.09 7.97
C THR A 202 -4.82 -0.11 7.57
N PHE A 203 -5.74 0.14 8.51
CA PHE A 203 -7.16 0.27 8.20
C PHE A 203 -7.40 1.41 7.18
N LEU A 204 -6.85 2.60 7.45
CA LEU A 204 -6.96 3.73 6.53
C LEU A 204 -6.35 3.41 5.16
N SER A 205 -5.15 2.81 5.14
CA SER A 205 -4.48 2.37 3.91
C SER A 205 -5.35 1.39 3.11
N SER A 206 -6.00 0.46 3.80
CA SER A 206 -6.89 -0.55 3.22
C SER A 206 -8.13 0.09 2.59
N CYS A 207 -8.72 1.10 3.23
CA CYS A 207 -9.87 1.82 2.68
C CYS A 207 -9.50 2.58 1.39
N VAL A 208 -8.36 3.28 1.39
CA VAL A 208 -7.87 4.00 0.22
C VAL A 208 -7.54 3.04 -0.92
N LEU A 209 -6.87 1.91 -0.65
CA LEU A 209 -6.58 0.89 -1.64
C LEU A 209 -7.85 0.26 -2.22
N HIS A 210 -8.79 -0.12 -1.37
CA HIS A 210 -10.07 -0.70 -1.79
C HIS A 210 -10.82 0.24 -2.74
N ARG A 211 -10.95 1.51 -2.34
CA ARG A 211 -11.59 2.54 -3.17
C ARG A 211 -10.85 2.74 -4.49
N THR A 212 -9.51 2.74 -4.46
CA THR A 212 -8.68 2.90 -5.66
C THR A 212 -8.79 1.73 -6.62
N MET A 213 -8.88 0.49 -6.14
CA MET A 213 -9.01 -0.70 -6.97
C MET A 213 -10.44 -0.83 -7.51
N PHE A 214 -11.44 -0.77 -6.64
CA PHE A 214 -12.80 -1.22 -6.95
C PHE A 214 -13.81 -0.08 -7.18
N GLY A 215 -13.45 1.17 -6.86
CA GLY A 215 -14.33 2.32 -7.00
C GLY A 215 -15.49 2.35 -5.99
N SER A 216 -15.47 1.47 -4.98
CA SER A 216 -16.45 1.44 -3.88
C SER A 216 -15.76 1.65 -2.53
N ASP A 217 -16.52 2.19 -1.58
CA ASP A 217 -16.04 2.37 -0.22
C ASP A 217 -15.92 1.04 0.53
N ALA A 218 -15.06 1.03 1.55
CA ALA A 218 -14.91 -0.09 2.46
C ALA A 218 -16.14 -0.22 3.39
N VAL A 219 -16.44 -1.44 3.80
CA VAL A 219 -17.50 -1.77 4.76
C VAL A 219 -16.91 -1.76 6.17
N LEU A 220 -17.11 -0.64 6.88
CA LEU A 220 -16.52 -0.36 8.19
C LEU A 220 -16.90 -1.38 9.27
N GLU A 221 -18.14 -1.89 9.24
CA GLU A 221 -18.68 -2.81 10.25
C GLU A 221 -17.89 -4.12 10.39
N ARG A 222 -17.12 -4.50 9.36
CA ARG A 222 -16.33 -5.74 9.32
C ARG A 222 -14.85 -5.53 9.68
N ALA A 223 -14.44 -4.29 9.95
CA ALA A 223 -13.03 -3.95 10.14
C ALA A 223 -12.43 -4.52 11.44
N GLY A 224 -13.20 -4.57 12.53
CA GLY A 224 -12.72 -5.16 13.79
C GLY A 224 -12.36 -6.65 13.67
N GLU A 225 -13.22 -7.43 13.04
CA GLU A 225 -12.98 -8.86 12.74
C GLU A 225 -11.80 -9.04 11.78
N ALA A 226 -11.58 -8.06 10.88
CA ALA A 226 -10.50 -8.13 9.91
C ALA A 226 -9.12 -8.23 10.55
N PHE A 227 -8.91 -7.48 11.63
CA PHE A 227 -7.66 -7.48 12.38
C PHE A 227 -7.51 -8.69 13.30
N VAL A 228 -8.58 -9.34 13.79
CA VAL A 228 -8.44 -10.54 14.63
C VAL A 228 -7.73 -11.68 13.89
N GLU A 229 -8.05 -11.86 12.61
CA GLU A 229 -7.52 -12.95 11.80
C GLU A 229 -6.51 -12.47 10.74
N ALA A 230 -5.91 -11.28 10.94
CA ALA A 230 -4.76 -10.79 10.19
C ALA A 230 -3.45 -11.28 10.86
N ARG A 231 -2.41 -11.53 10.06
CA ARG A 231 -1.11 -11.93 10.62
C ARG A 231 -0.38 -10.70 11.16
N HIS A 232 -0.25 -10.61 12.48
CA HIS A 232 0.44 -9.48 13.11
C HIS A 232 1.93 -9.76 13.32
N MET A 233 2.78 -8.79 12.96
CA MET A 233 4.19 -8.80 13.33
C MET A 233 4.42 -8.35 14.79
N SER A 234 3.47 -7.63 15.38
CA SER A 234 3.53 -7.15 16.76
C SER A 234 2.12 -7.05 17.33
N GLY A 235 1.93 -7.37 18.63
CA GLY A 235 0.63 -7.44 19.30
C GLY A 235 -0.03 -6.08 19.53
N GLY A 236 -0.18 -5.28 18.46
CA GLY A 236 -0.91 -4.02 18.50
C GLY A 236 -2.40 -4.26 18.75
N ASP A 237 -3.01 -3.33 19.46
CA ASP A 237 -4.43 -3.39 19.76
C ASP A 237 -5.26 -3.25 18.47
N ILE A 238 -6.38 -3.97 18.43
CA ILE A 238 -7.40 -3.80 17.39
C ILE A 238 -7.83 -2.33 17.41
N PRO A 239 -7.88 -1.63 16.26
CA PRO A 239 -8.24 -0.22 16.23
C PRO A 239 -9.68 -0.05 16.75
N ASP A 240 -9.88 1.00 17.55
CA ASP A 240 -11.21 1.36 18.05
C ASP A 240 -12.14 1.78 16.89
N LEU A 241 -13.41 1.39 16.96
CA LEU A 241 -14.38 1.66 15.89
C LEU A 241 -14.61 3.17 15.68
N GLN A 242 -14.63 3.96 16.75
CA GLN A 242 -14.83 5.41 16.63
C GLN A 242 -13.61 6.05 15.98
N ASP A 243 -12.40 5.61 16.34
CA ASP A 243 -11.17 6.06 15.68
C ASP A 243 -11.18 5.68 14.19
N MET A 244 -11.62 4.45 13.83
CA MET A 244 -11.75 4.00 12.43
C MET A 244 -12.75 4.85 11.62
N GLU A 245 -13.95 5.09 12.17
CA GLU A 245 -14.97 5.94 11.54
C GLU A 245 -14.43 7.36 11.34
N ARG A 246 -13.80 7.93 12.36
CA ARG A 246 -13.28 9.29 12.33
C ARG A 246 -12.14 9.47 11.34
N VAL A 247 -11.18 8.55 11.25
CA VAL A 247 -10.12 8.63 10.23
C VAL A 247 -10.69 8.51 8.82
N TRP A 248 -11.70 7.66 8.62
CA TRP A 248 -12.32 7.51 7.30
C TRP A 248 -13.21 8.70 6.94
N GLU A 249 -13.89 9.33 7.89
CA GLU A 249 -14.65 10.57 7.66
C GLU A 249 -13.73 11.69 7.17
N ILE A 250 -12.59 11.88 7.85
CA ILE A 250 -11.60 12.89 7.48
C ILE A 250 -11.00 12.57 6.10
N ALA A 251 -10.52 11.35 5.89
CA ALA A 251 -9.79 10.98 4.67
C ALA A 251 -10.68 10.61 3.47
N GLY A 252 -11.92 10.21 3.68
CA GLY A 252 -12.86 9.80 2.62
C GLY A 252 -13.56 10.97 1.92
N SER A 253 -13.48 12.17 2.50
CA SER A 253 -14.21 13.38 2.12
C SER A 253 -13.93 13.96 0.73
N GLU A 254 -12.89 13.49 0.01
CA GLU A 254 -12.76 13.76 -1.43
C GLU A 254 -13.29 12.61 -2.28
N GLY A 255 -14.20 12.96 -3.19
CA GLY A 255 -14.97 12.07 -4.06
C GLY A 255 -16.49 12.27 -3.97
N GLY A 256 -16.96 13.27 -3.22
CA GLY A 256 -18.35 13.71 -3.18
C GLY A 256 -18.77 14.52 -4.42
N GLY A 257 -18.62 13.94 -5.61
CA GLY A 257 -19.45 14.27 -6.76
C GLY A 257 -20.67 13.35 -6.73
N GLU A 258 -21.85 13.92 -6.45
CA GLU A 258 -23.15 13.24 -6.34
C GLU A 258 -23.33 12.28 -5.16
N ARG A 259 -23.78 12.86 -4.03
CA ARG A 259 -24.78 12.17 -3.21
C ARG A 259 -25.98 11.87 -4.12
N ARG A 260 -26.07 10.65 -4.65
CA ARG A 260 -27.27 10.16 -5.33
C ARG A 260 -28.46 10.42 -4.42
N GLY A 261 -29.37 11.25 -4.91
CA GLY A 261 -30.66 11.51 -4.28
C GLY A 261 -31.36 10.18 -4.01
N LYS A 262 -32.04 10.17 -2.86
CA LYS A 262 -33.02 9.16 -2.47
C LYS A 262 -33.93 8.84 -3.66
N LEU A 263 -34.02 7.55 -4.01
CA LEU A 263 -35.23 6.97 -4.59
C LEU A 263 -36.00 6.31 -3.45
#